data_AF-A0A7L2DVX3-F1
#
_entry.id   AF-A0A7L2DVX3-F1
#
_cell.length_a   1.000
_cell.length_b   1.000
_cell.length_c   1.000
_cell.angle_alpha   90.00
_cell.angle_beta   90.00
_cell.angle_gamma   90.00
#
_symmetry.space_group_name_H-M   'P 1'
#
loop_
_entity.id
_entity.type
_entity.pdbx_description
1 polymer ?
#
loop_
_entity_poly.entity_id
_entity_poly.type
_entity_poly.pdbx_seq_one_letter_code
_entity_poly.pdbx_strand_id
1 'polypeptide(L)'
;MNTNAERRFVNLRKRLDQLGYRQSLGVESLPLVEKLFSDLVHTTESLRRAKLSSGKTEKECSNYDTILEPYKTETARLTRENNDLHLEILKLKEQSDRHIKDLKASLRSVEHETSDLKFLNNQYVHKIKVLEKETKAKTEKIQQLQEKNLQAVVQTPGGKKKSIPFRRQRMQIDQLVPPSGVSAYPVPQPEDPYIADLLQVADNRIQELQSEVTELQEKLETSESGMKNYSKQVEIRDKEIERLMLALDGGRSHEVLSLESRTKSNEKLIAHLNLQVEYLQQKNKKLENRIQDLLDTKQNVTSEVVVLSNKNEELCQELNEIDHLAQQLERHKEIVLETADKEIGEAKKEIERKVSEIQDLQEMITRLKSELGSCQKENERLNEELFAKTDEKGNLELLLNQLQQEKQRLTEKTENLERKEREFVLEIERMRLDYGIALGDKSPSRLDAFVRTLEDDRDYYKRELDYLQKMVKLRPSPSRRTVEKVKFLLRSTFLVLIFPMFSLANLNINLLITFQSEELKSITRERDELRSVLDRFEKHMIEIQSNVKLLTAERDRLNVLHYNFLKSQSELNRMRREAKHSLVSQSTIEEERDIALTDFKIVLAEKESLEEKLK
;
A
#
# COMPACT_ATOMS: atom_id res chain seq x y z
N MET A 1 65.71 -108.17 64.80
CA MET A 1 65.69 -106.89 65.54
C MET A 1 66.00 -105.77 64.55
N ASN A 2 64.99 -105.17 63.91
CA ASN A 2 65.23 -104.01 63.04
C ASN A 2 65.44 -102.77 63.90
N THR A 3 66.56 -102.07 63.70
CA THR A 3 66.93 -100.87 64.45
C THR A 3 66.01 -99.68 64.12
N ASN A 4 65.95 -98.72 65.03
CA ASN A 4 65.19 -97.47 64.81
C ASN A 4 65.76 -96.68 63.60
N ALA A 5 67.08 -96.78 63.38
CA ALA A 5 67.77 -96.17 62.24
C ALA A 5 67.26 -96.70 60.89
N GLU A 6 67.08 -98.01 60.72
CA GLU A 6 66.55 -98.59 59.47
C GLU A 6 65.15 -98.04 59.12
N ARG A 7 64.27 -97.88 60.12
CA ARG A 7 62.92 -97.36 59.90
C ARG A 7 62.95 -95.90 59.43
N ARG A 8 63.81 -95.08 60.04
CA ARG A 8 64.04 -93.69 59.58
C ARG A 8 64.67 -93.64 58.20
N PHE A 9 65.66 -94.48 57.94
CA PHE A 9 66.32 -94.59 56.64
C PHE A 9 65.32 -94.89 55.53
N VAL A 10 64.50 -95.93 55.68
CA VAL A 10 63.47 -96.30 54.69
C VAL A 10 62.43 -95.19 54.50
N ASN A 11 62.03 -94.51 55.58
CA ASN A 11 61.03 -93.43 55.51
C ASN A 11 61.59 -92.16 54.84
N LEU A 12 62.79 -91.71 55.22
CA LEU A 12 63.45 -90.58 54.57
C LEU A 12 63.76 -90.92 53.10
N ARG A 13 64.24 -92.14 52.83
CA ARG A 13 64.55 -92.60 51.48
C ARG A 13 63.33 -92.54 50.57
N LYS A 14 62.16 -93.03 51.03
CA LYS A 14 60.89 -92.91 50.28
C LYS A 14 60.51 -91.45 49.99
N ARG A 15 60.68 -90.54 50.94
CA ARG A 15 60.40 -89.10 50.74
C ARG A 15 61.38 -88.43 49.77
N LEU A 16 62.64 -88.87 49.76
CA LEU A 16 63.67 -88.41 48.82
C LEU A 16 63.44 -88.97 47.40
N ASP A 17 63.13 -90.26 47.25
CA ASP A 17 62.78 -90.87 45.96
C ASP A 17 61.52 -90.25 45.34
N GLN A 18 60.52 -89.90 46.15
CA GLN A 18 59.32 -89.16 45.72
C GLN A 18 59.63 -87.77 45.14
N LEU A 19 60.77 -87.18 45.51
CA LEU A 19 61.27 -85.90 44.99
C LEU A 19 62.42 -86.08 43.98
N GLY A 20 62.69 -87.30 43.53
CA GLY A 20 63.68 -87.62 42.51
C GLY A 20 65.13 -87.79 43.00
N TYR A 21 65.41 -87.63 44.29
CA TYR A 21 66.75 -87.76 44.87
C TYR A 21 67.17 -89.24 45.02
N ARG A 22 67.59 -89.84 43.91
CA ARG A 22 67.88 -91.28 43.81
C ARG A 22 69.27 -91.71 44.27
N GLN A 23 70.19 -90.78 44.54
CA GLN A 23 71.59 -91.04 44.92
C GLN A 23 71.70 -91.89 46.21
N SER A 24 72.71 -92.75 46.32
CA SER A 24 72.89 -93.63 47.48
C SER A 24 73.12 -92.86 48.79
N LEU A 25 72.32 -93.14 49.82
CA LEU A 25 72.43 -92.53 51.15
C LEU A 25 73.20 -93.46 52.09
N GLY A 26 74.22 -92.95 52.80
CA GLY A 26 74.94 -93.67 53.84
C GLY A 26 74.24 -93.57 55.20
N VAL A 27 74.48 -94.55 56.09
CA VAL A 27 73.86 -94.54 57.43
C VAL A 27 74.34 -93.35 58.26
N GLU A 28 75.63 -93.01 58.21
CA GLU A 28 76.21 -91.86 58.93
C GLU A 28 75.61 -90.51 58.51
N SER A 29 75.18 -90.35 57.25
CA SER A 29 74.60 -89.11 56.77
C SER A 29 73.09 -88.97 57.05
N LEU A 30 72.44 -90.04 57.50
CA LEU A 30 70.99 -90.08 57.77
C LEU A 30 70.49 -88.94 58.69
N PRO A 31 71.10 -88.64 59.86
CA PRO A 31 70.54 -87.64 60.77
C PRO A 31 70.66 -86.21 60.25
N LEU A 32 71.68 -85.92 59.44
CA LEU A 32 71.88 -84.61 58.81
C LEU A 32 70.89 -84.40 57.67
N VAL A 33 70.73 -85.40 56.80
CA VAL A 33 69.77 -85.32 55.68
C VAL A 33 68.32 -85.33 56.19
N GLU A 34 68.01 -86.04 57.29
CA GLU A 34 66.69 -85.99 57.94
C GLU A 34 66.34 -84.56 58.43
N LYS A 35 67.30 -83.87 59.05
CA LYS A 35 67.14 -82.47 59.48
C LYS A 35 67.02 -81.50 58.32
N LEU A 36 68.02 -81.45 57.42
CA LEU A 36 68.04 -80.54 56.27
C LEU A 36 66.79 -80.69 55.40
N PHE A 37 66.26 -81.92 55.27
CA PHE A 37 65.02 -82.16 54.57
C PHE A 37 63.78 -81.64 55.31
N SER A 38 63.72 -81.77 56.64
CA SER A 38 62.65 -81.15 57.44
C SER A 38 62.71 -79.63 57.36
N ASP A 39 63.89 -79.03 57.45
CA ASP A 39 64.10 -77.58 57.37
C ASP A 39 63.74 -77.03 55.97
N LEU A 40 64.08 -77.76 54.91
CA LEU A 40 63.67 -77.42 53.54
C LEU A 40 62.15 -77.50 53.35
N VAL A 41 61.48 -78.51 53.94
CA VAL A 41 60.01 -78.60 53.93
C VAL A 41 59.39 -77.46 54.73
N HIS A 42 59.87 -77.17 55.93
CA HIS A 42 59.34 -76.08 56.77
C HIS A 42 59.55 -74.70 56.16
N THR A 43 60.71 -74.43 55.53
CA THR A 43 60.96 -73.16 54.83
C THR A 43 60.11 -73.03 53.57
N THR A 44 59.94 -74.11 52.79
CA THR A 44 59.07 -74.12 51.60
C THR A 44 57.60 -73.94 51.97
N GLU A 45 57.11 -74.60 53.03
CA GLU A 45 55.76 -74.38 53.55
C GLU A 45 55.57 -72.97 54.11
N SER A 46 56.54 -72.44 54.84
CA SER A 46 56.47 -71.08 55.41
C SER A 46 56.46 -70.03 54.31
N LEU A 47 57.29 -70.17 53.27
CA LEU A 47 57.27 -69.32 52.08
C LEU A 47 55.94 -69.43 51.33
N ARG A 48 55.36 -70.64 51.22
CA ARG A 48 54.03 -70.84 50.62
C ARG A 48 52.93 -70.15 51.43
N ARG A 49 52.95 -70.25 52.77
CA ARG A 49 52.02 -69.57 53.68
C ARG A 49 52.17 -68.05 53.57
N ALA A 50 53.39 -67.53 53.60
CA ALA A 50 53.70 -66.10 53.48
C ALA A 50 53.27 -65.51 52.12
N LYS A 51 53.48 -66.23 51.01
CA LYS A 51 52.97 -65.82 49.69
C LYS A 51 51.43 -65.83 49.64
N LEU A 52 50.79 -66.80 50.28
CA LEU A 52 49.32 -66.88 50.36
C LEU A 52 48.70 -65.81 51.28
N SER A 53 49.39 -65.38 52.34
CA SER A 53 48.94 -64.24 53.15
C SER A 53 49.19 -62.91 52.43
N SER A 54 50.36 -62.72 51.81
CA SER A 54 50.67 -61.51 51.03
C SER A 54 49.67 -61.29 49.89
N GLY A 55 49.37 -62.33 49.11
CA GLY A 55 48.38 -62.28 48.03
C GLY A 55 46.91 -62.26 48.49
N LYS A 56 46.65 -62.30 49.81
CA LYS A 56 45.35 -61.94 50.41
C LYS A 56 45.35 -60.47 50.83
N THR A 57 46.35 -60.03 51.60
CA THR A 57 46.46 -58.63 52.05
C THR A 57 46.55 -57.65 50.88
N GLU A 58 47.25 -58.01 49.80
CA GLU A 58 47.30 -57.24 48.55
C GLU A 58 45.92 -57.08 47.90
N LYS A 59 45.11 -58.14 47.89
CA LYS A 59 43.73 -58.10 47.37
C LYS A 59 42.81 -57.30 48.30
N GLU A 60 42.95 -57.48 49.60
CA GLU A 60 42.21 -56.73 50.62
C GLU A 60 42.52 -55.23 50.49
N CYS A 61 43.79 -54.83 50.35
CA CYS A 61 44.21 -53.46 50.02
C CYS A 61 43.58 -52.97 48.70
N SER A 62 43.65 -53.73 47.61
CA SER A 62 43.05 -53.32 46.33
C SER A 62 41.52 -53.13 46.41
N ASN A 63 40.85 -53.94 47.25
CA ASN A 63 39.43 -53.82 47.53
C ASN A 63 39.12 -52.58 48.38
N TYR A 64 39.93 -52.29 49.40
CA TYR A 64 39.80 -51.04 50.17
C TYR A 64 40.06 -49.80 49.29
N ASP A 65 41.06 -49.80 48.41
CA ASP A 65 41.27 -48.68 47.50
C ASP A 65 40.12 -48.52 46.49
N THR A 66 39.52 -49.62 46.01
CA THR A 66 38.32 -49.59 45.16
C THR A 66 37.11 -49.00 45.89
N ILE A 67 36.95 -49.29 47.20
CA ILE A 67 35.88 -48.73 48.04
C ILE A 67 36.15 -47.26 48.40
N LEU A 68 37.42 -46.86 48.55
CA LEU A 68 37.82 -45.50 48.95
C LEU A 68 37.97 -44.53 47.78
N GLU A 69 38.20 -44.99 46.54
CA GLU A 69 38.36 -44.12 45.37
C GLU A 69 37.19 -43.13 45.19
N PRO A 70 35.90 -43.54 45.23
CA PRO A 70 34.80 -42.60 45.08
C PRO A 70 34.78 -41.50 46.15
N TYR A 71 35.14 -41.84 47.40
CA TYR A 71 35.24 -40.88 48.50
C TYR A 71 36.44 -39.94 48.35
N LYS A 72 37.60 -40.44 47.88
CA LYS A 72 38.77 -39.60 47.56
C LYS A 72 38.42 -38.61 46.44
N THR A 73 37.78 -39.09 45.38
CA THR A 73 37.40 -38.30 44.20
C THR A 73 36.31 -37.27 44.53
N GLU A 74 35.30 -37.62 45.33
CA GLU A 74 34.27 -36.67 45.78
C GLU A 74 34.82 -35.65 46.77
N THR A 75 35.71 -36.04 47.69
CA THR A 75 36.42 -35.09 48.57
C THR A 75 37.23 -34.09 47.73
N ALA A 76 37.97 -34.57 46.72
CA ALA A 76 38.71 -33.72 45.79
C ALA A 76 37.81 -32.88 44.86
N ARG A 77 36.54 -33.23 44.68
CA ARG A 77 35.52 -32.39 44.02
C ARG A 77 35.06 -31.28 44.96
N LEU A 78 34.60 -31.64 46.15
CA LEU A 78 34.09 -30.72 47.17
C LEU A 78 35.14 -29.71 47.65
N THR A 79 36.41 -30.12 47.82
CA THR A 79 37.50 -29.17 48.17
C THR A 79 37.77 -28.15 47.06
N ARG A 80 37.62 -28.51 45.77
CA ARG A 80 37.74 -27.52 44.68
C ARG A 80 36.54 -26.57 44.67
N GLU A 81 35.33 -27.11 44.70
CA GLU A 81 34.08 -26.34 44.73
C GLU A 81 34.04 -25.36 45.91
N ASN A 82 34.45 -25.80 47.11
CA ASN A 82 34.55 -24.95 48.29
C ASN A 82 35.60 -23.83 48.14
N ASN A 83 36.78 -24.12 47.57
CA ASN A 83 37.80 -23.10 47.30
C ASN A 83 37.34 -22.08 46.24
N ASP A 84 36.69 -22.54 45.17
CA ASP A 84 36.18 -21.68 44.10
C ASP A 84 35.04 -20.78 44.60
N LEU A 85 34.11 -21.32 45.40
CA LEU A 85 33.07 -20.56 46.09
C LEU A 85 33.66 -19.54 47.08
N HIS A 86 34.70 -19.88 47.85
CA HIS A 86 35.38 -18.92 48.72
C HIS A 86 36.05 -17.78 47.92
N LEU A 87 36.67 -18.09 46.77
CA LEU A 87 37.22 -17.07 45.87
C LEU A 87 36.14 -16.21 45.21
N GLU A 88 34.95 -16.75 44.94
CA GLU A 88 33.80 -15.98 44.45
C GLU A 88 33.21 -15.07 45.53
N ILE A 89 33.01 -15.58 46.76
CA ILE A 89 32.55 -14.79 47.92
C ILE A 89 33.50 -13.61 48.18
N LEU A 90 34.82 -13.83 48.11
CA LEU A 90 35.81 -12.75 48.25
C LEU A 90 35.67 -11.70 47.14
N LYS A 91 35.57 -12.10 45.87
CA LYS A 91 35.38 -11.17 44.74
C LYS A 91 34.07 -10.38 44.86
N LEU A 92 32.97 -11.04 45.21
CA LEU A 92 31.66 -10.40 45.39
C LEU A 92 31.68 -9.42 46.56
N LYS A 93 32.34 -9.77 47.67
CA LYS A 93 32.56 -8.85 48.80
C LYS A 93 33.38 -7.63 48.39
N GLU A 94 34.53 -7.82 47.74
CA GLU A 94 35.36 -6.72 47.25
C GLU A 94 34.62 -5.81 46.25
N GLN A 95 33.75 -6.38 45.41
CA GLN A 95 32.90 -5.61 44.50
C GLN A 95 31.84 -4.82 45.28
N SER A 96 31.16 -5.44 46.25
CA SER A 96 30.18 -4.79 47.11
C SER A 96 30.80 -3.64 47.93
N ASP A 97 31.93 -3.88 48.59
CA ASP A 97 32.66 -2.89 49.39
C ASP A 97 33.13 -1.69 48.52
N ARG A 98 33.49 -1.93 47.24
CA ARG A 98 33.74 -0.86 46.25
C ARG A 98 32.48 -0.06 45.93
N HIS A 99 31.39 -0.71 45.51
CA HIS A 99 30.13 -0.02 45.20
C HIS A 99 29.60 0.78 46.42
N ILE A 100 29.71 0.23 47.63
CA ILE A 100 29.34 0.91 48.88
C ILE A 100 30.23 2.13 49.13
N LYS A 101 31.54 2.05 48.86
CA LYS A 101 32.48 3.17 49.00
C LYS A 101 32.17 4.29 48.00
N ASP A 102 31.88 3.93 46.75
CA ASP A 102 31.62 4.87 45.65
C ASP A 102 30.24 5.54 45.82
N LEU A 103 29.21 4.78 46.20
CA LEU A 103 27.89 5.33 46.57
C LEU A 103 28.00 6.26 47.80
N LYS A 104 28.80 5.91 48.82
CA LYS A 104 29.07 6.81 49.95
C LYS A 104 29.85 8.06 49.56
N ALA A 105 30.68 8.02 48.52
CA ALA A 105 31.36 9.20 47.99
C ALA A 105 30.41 10.11 47.20
N SER A 106 29.57 9.54 46.34
CA SER A 106 28.52 10.24 45.60
C SER A 106 27.50 10.89 46.55
N LEU A 107 27.03 10.16 47.56
CA LEU A 107 26.15 10.68 48.62
C LEU A 107 26.76 11.92 49.28
N ARG A 108 28.03 11.88 49.68
CA ARG A 108 28.71 13.05 50.27
C ARG A 108 28.79 14.23 49.30
N SER A 109 29.02 14.02 48.00
CA SER A 109 29.00 15.12 47.01
C SER A 109 27.64 15.82 47.03
N VAL A 110 26.55 15.05 46.91
CA VAL A 110 25.17 15.57 46.92
C VAL A 110 24.80 16.20 48.28
N GLU A 111 25.32 15.70 49.40
CA GLU A 111 25.15 16.32 50.73
C GLU A 111 25.83 17.70 50.81
N HIS A 112 26.99 17.89 50.18
CA HIS A 112 27.66 19.19 50.10
C HIS A 112 26.92 20.12 49.12
N GLU A 113 26.64 19.67 47.90
CA GLU A 113 25.90 20.42 46.88
C GLU A 113 24.52 20.89 47.38
N THR A 114 23.77 20.03 48.07
CA THR A 114 22.48 20.41 48.65
C THR A 114 22.62 21.32 49.87
N SER A 115 23.77 21.34 50.55
CA SER A 115 24.06 22.29 51.64
C SER A 115 24.43 23.66 51.08
N ASP A 116 25.23 23.72 50.02
CA ASP A 116 25.56 24.95 49.30
C ASP A 116 24.32 25.57 48.64
N LEU A 117 23.46 24.75 48.02
CA LEU A 117 22.17 25.21 47.49
C LEU A 117 21.22 25.71 48.58
N LYS A 118 21.20 25.11 49.78
CA LYS A 118 20.45 25.64 50.94
C LYS A 118 21.02 26.98 51.41
N PHE A 119 22.34 27.14 51.45
CA PHE A 119 22.98 28.41 51.81
C PHE A 119 22.66 29.50 50.78
N LEU A 120 22.83 29.22 49.49
CA LEU A 120 22.54 30.14 48.38
C LEU A 120 21.05 30.53 48.33
N ASN A 121 20.13 29.59 48.55
CA ASN A 121 18.70 29.87 48.63
C ASN A 121 18.39 30.82 49.81
N ASN A 122 18.95 30.57 51.00
CA ASN A 122 18.84 31.50 52.13
C ASN A 122 19.39 32.90 51.79
N GLN A 123 20.53 32.99 51.08
CA GLN A 123 21.08 34.27 50.63
C GLN A 123 20.11 35.01 49.67
N TYR A 124 19.49 34.31 48.71
CA TYR A 124 18.47 34.89 47.84
C TYR A 124 17.21 35.31 48.62
N VAL A 125 16.72 34.52 49.57
CA VAL A 125 15.59 34.88 50.45
C VAL A 125 15.90 36.14 51.27
N HIS A 126 17.13 36.28 51.78
CA HIS A 126 17.57 37.52 52.43
C HIS A 126 17.63 38.70 51.45
N LYS A 127 18.14 38.51 50.22
CA LYS A 127 18.19 39.57 49.20
C LYS A 127 16.80 40.01 48.74
N ILE A 128 15.85 39.08 48.60
CA ILE A 128 14.44 39.36 48.32
C ILE A 128 13.85 40.25 49.43
N LYS A 129 13.97 39.85 50.70
CA LYS A 129 13.47 40.63 51.85
C LYS A 129 14.05 42.06 51.91
N VAL A 130 15.32 42.24 51.52
CA VAL A 130 15.93 43.59 51.39
C VAL A 130 15.31 44.37 50.23
N LEU A 131 15.15 43.76 49.06
CA LEU A 131 14.54 44.40 47.88
C LEU A 131 13.05 44.72 48.07
N GLU A 132 12.30 43.89 48.79
CA GLU A 132 10.92 44.14 49.20
C GLU A 132 10.85 45.37 50.12
N LYS A 133 11.71 45.44 51.14
CA LYS A 133 11.81 46.59 52.05
C LYS A 133 12.20 47.88 51.31
N GLU A 134 13.18 47.80 50.40
CA GLU A 134 13.54 48.91 49.51
C GLU A 134 12.37 49.35 48.62
N THR A 135 11.64 48.39 48.04
CA THR A 135 10.52 48.66 47.12
C THR A 135 9.36 49.30 47.87
N LYS A 136 9.01 48.78 49.05
CA LYS A 136 8.01 49.40 49.94
C LYS A 136 8.41 50.83 50.30
N ALA A 137 9.66 51.07 50.71
CA ALA A 137 10.14 52.42 51.01
C ALA A 137 10.13 53.36 49.78
N LYS A 138 10.41 52.84 48.57
CA LYS A 138 10.30 53.59 47.31
C LYS A 138 8.84 53.95 47.00
N THR A 139 7.90 53.02 47.18
CA THR A 139 6.45 53.24 47.00
C THR A 139 5.91 54.25 48.01
N GLU A 140 6.23 54.10 49.30
CA GLU A 140 5.90 55.08 50.35
C GLU A 140 6.48 56.46 50.01
N LYS A 141 7.70 56.51 49.45
CA LYS A 141 8.30 57.78 49.04
C LYS A 141 7.65 58.40 47.81
N ILE A 142 7.18 57.59 46.86
CA ILE A 142 6.38 58.05 45.72
C ILE A 142 5.05 58.62 46.22
N GLN A 143 4.36 57.92 47.12
CA GLN A 143 3.11 58.39 47.72
C GLN A 143 3.30 59.72 48.46
N GLN A 144 4.30 59.84 49.35
CA GLN A 144 4.65 61.11 50.01
C GLN A 144 4.92 62.25 49.03
N LEU A 145 5.54 61.95 47.88
CA LEU A 145 5.81 62.95 46.84
C LEU A 145 4.55 63.32 46.05
N GLN A 146 3.63 62.38 45.84
CA GLN A 146 2.32 62.62 45.22
C GLN A 146 1.39 63.42 46.13
N GLU A 147 1.33 63.11 47.43
CA GLU A 147 0.59 63.88 48.44
C GLU A 147 1.10 65.33 48.50
N LYS A 148 2.43 65.52 48.55
CA LYS A 148 3.05 66.86 48.48
C LYS A 148 2.84 67.54 47.12
N ASN A 149 2.58 66.80 46.04
CA ASN A 149 2.21 67.35 44.74
C ASN A 149 0.76 67.87 44.76
N LEU A 150 -0.17 67.08 45.30
CA LEU A 150 -1.58 67.43 45.46
C LEU A 150 -1.79 68.62 46.40
N GLN A 151 -0.92 68.77 47.41
CA GLN A 151 -0.90 69.91 48.33
C GLN A 151 -0.17 71.15 47.78
N ALA A 152 0.52 71.07 46.64
CA ALA A 152 1.27 72.18 46.04
C ALA A 152 0.35 73.18 45.32
N VAL A 153 -0.48 73.89 46.08
CA VAL A 153 -1.39 74.92 45.56
C VAL A 153 -0.61 76.17 45.14
N VAL A 154 -0.29 76.27 43.85
CA VAL A 154 0.20 77.52 43.25
C VAL A 154 -0.93 78.55 43.24
N GLN A 155 -0.79 79.63 44.01
CA GLN A 155 -1.68 80.79 43.89
C GLN A 155 -1.29 81.61 42.66
N THR A 156 -2.02 81.43 41.56
CA THR A 156 -2.06 82.40 40.46
C THR A 156 -3.22 83.38 40.68
N PRO A 157 -2.99 84.71 40.64
CA PRO A 157 -4.06 85.71 40.65
C PRO A 157 -4.87 85.66 39.33
N GLY A 158 -5.76 84.67 39.19
CA GLY A 158 -6.43 84.41 37.90
C GLY A 158 -7.42 83.24 37.83
N GLY A 159 -7.83 82.65 38.96
CA GLY A 159 -9.05 81.84 39.08
C GLY A 159 -9.18 80.54 38.25
N LYS A 160 -8.18 80.13 37.47
CA LYS A 160 -8.26 78.96 36.57
C LYS A 160 -7.12 77.97 36.82
N LYS A 161 -7.46 76.82 37.43
CA LYS A 161 -6.52 75.71 37.70
C LYS A 161 -6.04 75.06 36.38
N LYS A 162 -4.72 74.92 36.21
CA LYS A 162 -4.09 74.07 35.19
C LYS A 162 -2.92 73.30 35.82
N SER A 163 -2.72 72.05 35.40
CA SER A 163 -1.63 71.19 35.85
C SER A 163 -0.40 71.32 34.95
N ILE A 164 0.80 71.09 35.50
CA ILE A 164 2.09 71.16 34.79
C ILE A 164 2.93 69.91 35.16
N PRO A 165 3.48 69.15 34.19
CA PRO A 165 4.27 67.94 34.45
C PRO A 165 5.74 68.24 34.82
N PHE A 166 6.39 67.29 35.48
CA PHE A 166 7.70 67.45 36.13
C PHE A 166 8.88 66.91 35.31
N ARG A 167 10.05 67.56 35.42
CA ARG A 167 11.35 67.17 34.83
C ARG A 167 12.38 66.93 35.94
N ARG A 168 13.39 66.06 35.75
CA ARG A 168 14.46 65.74 36.73
C ARG A 168 15.88 65.93 36.15
N GLN A 169 16.89 65.97 37.04
CA GLN A 169 18.31 66.37 36.80
C GLN A 169 19.31 65.33 37.40
N ARG A 170 20.63 65.37 37.09
CA ARG A 170 21.69 64.38 37.49
C ARG A 170 23.11 65.00 37.63
N MET A 171 24.05 64.36 38.38
CA MET A 171 25.52 64.65 38.54
C MET A 171 26.36 63.41 39.05
N GLN A 172 27.73 63.44 39.08
CA GLN A 172 28.74 62.35 39.43
C GLN A 172 30.13 62.86 39.99
N ILE A 173 31.00 62.06 40.71
CA ILE A 173 32.36 62.35 41.37
C ILE A 173 33.28 61.04 41.68
N ASP A 174 34.64 61.06 42.01
CA ASP A 174 35.73 59.96 42.03
C ASP A 174 36.95 59.92 43.17
N GLN A 175 37.90 58.86 43.37
CA GLN A 175 39.36 58.67 44.02
C GLN A 175 39.92 57.80 45.37
N LEU A 176 41.30 57.45 45.71
CA LEU A 176 42.02 56.45 46.79
C LEU A 176 43.65 56.46 47.35
N VAL A 177 44.29 55.63 48.36
CA VAL A 177 45.77 55.59 49.08
C VAL A 177 46.54 54.32 49.92
N PRO A 178 47.89 54.26 50.48
CA PRO A 178 48.86 53.10 51.08
C PRO A 178 49.97 53.09 52.39
N PRO A 179 50.94 52.06 52.79
CA PRO A 179 51.80 51.73 54.13
C PRO A 179 53.43 51.22 54.32
N SER A 180 54.09 50.71 55.52
CA SER A 180 55.63 50.33 55.87
C SER A 180 56.26 49.37 57.15
N GLY A 181 57.64 49.14 57.55
CA GLY A 181 58.42 48.22 58.63
C GLY A 181 60.04 48.39 59.11
N VAL A 182 61.08 47.69 59.86
CA VAL A 182 61.59 46.47 60.81
C VAL A 182 63.15 46.45 61.50
N SER A 183 63.75 45.63 62.54
CA SER A 183 65.28 45.46 63.11
C SER A 183 65.85 44.39 64.29
N ALA A 184 67.22 44.06 64.67
CA ALA A 184 67.90 43.16 65.85
C ALA A 184 69.56 42.93 66.18
N TYR A 185 70.21 42.31 67.33
CA TYR A 185 71.75 41.92 67.71
C TYR A 185 72.36 41.06 69.05
N PRO A 186 73.73 40.67 69.37
CA PRO A 186 74.49 39.68 70.41
C PRO A 186 75.86 40.05 71.33
N VAL A 187 76.90 39.41 72.10
CA VAL A 187 77.65 38.11 72.79
C VAL A 187 79.02 38.43 73.72
N PRO A 188 80.14 37.75 74.42
CA PRO A 188 80.87 36.42 75.01
C PRO A 188 81.67 36.40 76.51
N GLN A 189 82.76 35.71 77.20
CA GLN A 189 83.81 34.50 77.35
C GLN A 189 84.83 34.30 78.71
N PRO A 190 85.72 33.19 79.05
CA PRO A 190 86.55 32.79 80.37
C PRO A 190 88.06 32.03 80.50
N GLU A 191 88.69 31.48 81.68
CA GLU A 191 90.19 30.92 82.02
C GLU A 191 90.64 29.92 83.32
N ASP A 192 91.93 29.32 83.61
CA ASP A 192 92.41 28.11 84.60
C ASP A 192 93.93 27.82 85.34
N PRO A 193 94.29 26.79 86.32
CA PRO A 193 95.60 26.49 87.22
C PRO A 193 96.25 25.01 87.80
N TYR A 194 97.52 24.75 88.45
CA TYR A 194 98.12 23.47 89.29
C TYR A 194 99.69 23.29 89.94
N ILE A 195 100.14 22.40 91.00
CA ILE A 195 101.60 21.80 91.46
C ILE A 195 101.92 20.79 92.78
N ALA A 196 103.08 19.96 93.07
CA ALA A 196 103.53 19.09 94.36
C ALA A 196 104.92 18.16 94.57
N ASP A 197 105.12 17.19 95.59
CA ASP A 197 106.37 16.35 96.06
C ASP A 197 106.22 14.76 96.38
N LEU A 198 107.32 14.00 96.72
CA LEU A 198 107.60 12.53 96.49
C LEU A 198 106.98 11.38 97.35
N LEU A 199 106.69 11.48 98.65
CA LEU A 199 106.18 10.27 99.40
C LEU A 199 104.84 9.78 98.80
N GLN A 200 104.09 10.74 98.27
CA GLN A 200 102.93 10.56 97.39
C GLN A 200 103.19 9.56 96.24
N VAL A 201 104.41 9.45 95.69
CA VAL A 201 104.73 8.53 94.58
C VAL A 201 104.67 7.06 94.98
N ALA A 202 104.94 6.71 96.25
CA ALA A 202 104.84 5.32 96.72
C ALA A 202 103.37 4.91 96.92
N ASP A 203 102.57 5.77 97.56
CA ASP A 203 101.12 5.55 97.71
C ASP A 203 100.41 5.62 96.35
N ASN A 204 100.79 6.54 95.47
CA ASN A 204 100.37 6.57 94.07
C ASN A 204 100.69 5.23 93.40
N ARG A 205 101.88 4.65 93.58
CA ARG A 205 102.22 3.36 92.91
C ARG A 205 101.41 2.18 93.44
N ILE A 206 101.01 2.19 94.71
CA ILE A 206 100.07 1.19 95.27
C ILE A 206 98.66 1.44 94.73
N GLN A 207 98.21 2.69 94.65
CA GLN A 207 96.92 3.06 94.07
C GLN A 207 96.86 2.77 92.56
N GLU A 208 97.95 2.97 91.82
CA GLU A 208 98.12 2.59 90.41
C GLU A 208 97.95 1.08 90.23
N LEU A 209 98.63 0.26 91.04
CA LEU A 209 98.53 -1.20 90.96
C LEU A 209 97.15 -1.71 91.41
N GLN A 210 96.52 -1.08 92.40
CA GLN A 210 95.13 -1.38 92.79
C GLN A 210 94.14 -0.98 91.70
N SER A 211 94.32 0.20 91.09
CA SER A 211 93.55 0.70 89.96
C SER A 211 93.69 -0.21 88.75
N GLU A 212 94.91 -0.63 88.40
CA GLU A 212 95.21 -1.58 87.33
C GLU A 212 94.54 -2.94 87.58
N VAL A 213 94.56 -3.45 88.82
CA VAL A 213 93.81 -4.67 89.18
C VAL A 213 92.29 -4.49 89.04
N THR A 214 91.71 -3.37 89.47
CA THR A 214 90.28 -3.11 89.28
C THR A 214 89.90 -2.90 87.81
N GLU A 215 90.73 -2.22 87.03
CA GLU A 215 90.52 -1.99 85.60
C GLU A 215 90.65 -3.31 84.82
N LEU A 216 91.57 -4.20 85.22
CA LEU A 216 91.68 -5.56 84.67
C LEU A 216 90.49 -6.45 85.06
N GLN A 217 89.93 -6.29 86.25
CA GLN A 217 88.69 -6.97 86.67
C GLN A 217 87.47 -6.48 85.88
N GLU A 218 87.33 -5.16 85.68
CA GLU A 218 86.28 -4.58 84.85
C GLU A 218 86.43 -4.99 83.37
N LYS A 219 87.66 -5.00 82.83
CA LYS A 219 87.96 -5.55 81.49
C LYS A 219 87.63 -7.04 81.37
N LEU A 220 87.81 -7.82 82.44
CA LEU A 220 87.42 -9.24 82.46
C LEU A 220 85.89 -9.40 82.48
N GLU A 221 85.17 -8.69 83.36
CA GLU A 221 83.71 -8.79 83.47
C GLU A 221 82.99 -8.27 82.21
N THR A 222 83.48 -7.18 81.61
CA THR A 222 82.98 -6.68 80.32
C THR A 222 83.28 -7.64 79.17
N SER A 223 84.47 -8.26 79.14
CA SER A 223 84.83 -9.28 78.15
C SER A 223 83.97 -10.55 78.29
N GLU A 224 83.78 -11.05 79.52
CA GLU A 224 82.87 -12.17 79.80
C GLU A 224 81.43 -11.85 79.41
N SER A 225 80.96 -10.64 79.70
CA SER A 225 79.63 -10.17 79.30
C SER A 225 79.50 -10.07 77.78
N GLY A 226 80.55 -9.64 77.09
CA GLY A 226 80.70 -9.73 75.64
C GLY A 226 80.57 -11.16 75.13
N MET A 227 81.34 -12.11 75.68
CA MET A 227 81.25 -13.54 75.31
C MET A 227 79.86 -14.13 75.56
N LYS A 228 79.22 -13.80 76.70
CA LYS A 228 77.84 -14.23 77.01
C LYS A 228 76.83 -13.67 76.00
N ASN A 229 77.05 -12.46 75.49
CA ASN A 229 76.22 -11.85 74.44
C ASN A 229 76.48 -12.45 73.05
N TYR A 230 77.73 -12.70 72.67
CA TYR A 230 78.06 -13.37 71.41
C TYR A 230 77.57 -14.82 71.40
N SER A 231 77.69 -15.55 72.51
CA SER A 231 77.15 -16.91 72.65
C SER A 231 75.63 -16.96 72.41
N LYS A 232 74.87 -16.01 72.97
CA LYS A 232 73.43 -15.86 72.69
C LYS A 232 73.14 -15.49 71.23
N GLN A 233 73.97 -14.66 70.60
CA GLN A 233 73.82 -14.34 69.18
C GLN A 233 74.06 -15.57 68.30
N VAL A 234 75.05 -16.41 68.63
CA VAL A 234 75.30 -17.70 67.97
C VAL A 234 74.12 -18.65 68.18
N GLU A 235 73.64 -18.84 69.41
CA GLU A 235 72.47 -19.69 69.70
C GLU A 235 71.20 -19.26 68.92
N ILE A 236 71.01 -17.95 68.71
CA ILE A 236 69.92 -17.42 67.88
C ILE A 236 70.20 -17.63 66.38
N ARG A 237 71.45 -17.52 65.93
CA ARG A 237 71.85 -17.82 64.54
C ARG A 237 71.65 -19.29 64.23
N ASP A 238 72.00 -20.20 65.14
CA ASP A 238 71.93 -21.64 64.95
C ASP A 238 70.47 -22.11 64.87
N LYS A 239 69.58 -21.60 65.75
CA LYS A 239 68.13 -21.85 65.65
C LYS A 239 67.50 -21.29 64.38
N GLU A 240 68.00 -20.16 63.88
CA GLU A 240 67.61 -19.61 62.58
C GLU A 240 68.13 -20.48 61.41
N ILE A 241 69.33 -21.04 61.53
CA ILE A 241 69.92 -22.00 60.57
C ILE A 241 69.12 -23.30 60.55
N GLU A 242 68.76 -23.87 61.71
CA GLU A 242 67.88 -25.05 61.80
C GLU A 242 66.51 -24.76 61.15
N ARG A 243 65.89 -23.61 61.46
CA ARG A 243 64.61 -23.21 60.85
C ARG A 243 64.73 -23.02 59.33
N LEU A 244 65.84 -22.49 58.83
CA LEU A 244 66.10 -22.34 57.40
C LEU A 244 66.41 -23.67 56.73
N MET A 245 67.15 -24.57 57.37
CA MET A 245 67.40 -25.94 56.88
C MET A 245 66.09 -26.71 56.75
N LEU A 246 65.24 -26.72 57.78
CA LEU A 246 63.93 -27.36 57.74
C LEU A 246 62.98 -26.75 56.67
N ALA A 247 63.15 -25.47 56.34
CA ALA A 247 62.43 -24.83 55.24
C ALA A 247 63.01 -25.14 53.84
N LEU A 248 64.29 -25.51 53.75
CA LEU A 248 65.00 -25.85 52.51
C LEU A 248 64.91 -27.34 52.16
N ASP A 249 64.82 -28.24 53.15
CA ASP A 249 64.75 -29.69 52.96
C ASP A 249 63.45 -30.16 52.26
N GLY A 250 62.46 -29.27 52.13
CA GLY A 250 61.27 -29.42 51.27
C GLY A 250 61.16 -28.39 50.14
N GLY A 251 62.20 -27.58 49.90
CA GLY A 251 62.14 -26.39 49.06
C GLY A 251 62.54 -26.59 47.59
N ARG A 252 61.66 -26.25 46.64
CA ARG A 252 62.08 -25.97 45.25
C ARG A 252 62.93 -24.69 45.22
N SER A 253 63.96 -24.65 44.38
CA SER A 253 64.83 -23.47 44.29
C SER A 253 64.06 -22.22 43.82
N HIS A 254 64.48 -21.05 44.28
CA HIS A 254 63.80 -19.78 43.98
C HIS A 254 63.74 -19.48 42.48
N GLU A 255 64.76 -19.90 41.71
CA GLU A 255 64.77 -19.80 40.25
C GLU A 255 63.67 -20.66 39.60
N VAL A 256 63.50 -21.92 40.04
CA VAL A 256 62.41 -22.79 39.57
C VAL A 256 61.04 -22.21 39.95
N LEU A 257 60.89 -21.66 41.17
CA LEU A 257 59.64 -21.02 41.60
C LEU A 257 59.34 -19.73 40.81
N SER A 258 60.36 -18.94 40.47
CA SER A 258 60.25 -17.74 39.63
C SER A 258 59.85 -18.10 38.19
N LEU A 259 60.49 -19.14 37.62
CA LEU A 259 60.13 -19.69 36.31
C LEU A 259 58.72 -20.29 36.31
N GLU A 260 58.33 -21.05 37.33
CA GLU A 260 56.99 -21.62 37.48
C GLU A 260 55.91 -20.53 37.63
N SER A 261 56.21 -19.45 38.38
CA SER A 261 55.35 -18.27 38.49
C SER A 261 55.17 -17.55 37.15
N ARG A 262 56.27 -17.30 36.42
CA ARG A 262 56.25 -16.68 35.09
C ARG A 262 55.55 -17.55 34.04
N THR A 263 55.72 -18.86 34.12
CA THR A 263 54.99 -19.80 33.26
C THR A 263 53.49 -19.73 33.55
N LYS A 264 53.07 -19.75 34.83
CA LYS A 264 51.66 -19.59 35.21
C LYS A 264 51.06 -18.22 34.85
N SER A 265 51.84 -17.14 34.81
CA SER A 265 51.36 -15.86 34.26
C SER A 265 51.23 -15.89 32.74
N ASN A 266 52.15 -16.56 32.05
CA ASN A 266 52.10 -16.73 30.60
C ASN A 266 50.94 -17.64 30.18
N GLU A 267 50.69 -18.74 30.89
CA GLU A 267 49.53 -19.63 30.70
C GLU A 267 48.21 -18.86 30.86
N LYS A 268 48.08 -18.01 31.89
CA LYS A 268 46.91 -17.15 32.09
C LYS A 268 46.74 -16.13 30.94
N LEU A 269 47.84 -15.56 30.45
CA LEU A 269 47.80 -14.65 29.31
C LEU A 269 47.40 -15.38 28.01
N ILE A 270 47.96 -16.57 27.77
CA ILE A 270 47.61 -17.44 26.63
C ILE A 270 46.14 -17.86 26.70
N ALA A 271 45.63 -18.25 27.88
CA ALA A 271 44.21 -18.57 28.06
C ALA A 271 43.29 -17.35 27.80
N HIS A 272 43.69 -16.15 28.24
CA HIS A 272 42.94 -14.92 27.97
C HIS A 272 42.97 -14.54 26.48
N LEU A 273 44.12 -14.66 25.82
CA LEU A 273 44.27 -14.43 24.38
C LEU A 273 43.49 -15.45 23.56
N ASN A 274 43.47 -16.72 23.95
CA ASN A 274 42.67 -17.76 23.30
C ASN A 274 41.18 -17.47 23.43
N LEU A 275 40.69 -17.07 24.61
CA LEU A 275 39.30 -16.64 24.81
C LEU A 275 38.95 -15.40 23.98
N GLN A 276 39.89 -14.45 23.85
CA GLN A 276 39.72 -13.27 22.99
C GLN A 276 39.67 -13.66 21.50
N VAL A 277 40.53 -14.59 21.06
CA VAL A 277 40.54 -15.14 19.69
C VAL A 277 39.23 -15.89 19.41
N GLU A 278 38.75 -16.73 20.32
CA GLU A 278 37.46 -17.42 20.18
C GLU A 278 36.29 -16.44 20.10
N TYR A 279 36.26 -15.42 20.97
CA TYR A 279 35.26 -14.35 20.91
C TYR A 279 35.30 -13.61 19.56
N LEU A 280 36.49 -13.25 19.06
CA LEU A 280 36.66 -12.59 17.77
C LEU A 280 36.28 -13.49 16.60
N GLN A 281 36.64 -14.78 16.62
CA GLN A 281 36.22 -15.76 15.62
C GLN A 281 34.70 -15.95 15.61
N GLN A 282 34.06 -16.06 16.78
CA GLN A 282 32.61 -16.14 16.88
C GLN A 282 31.92 -14.85 16.37
N LYS A 283 32.54 -13.69 16.60
CA LYS A 283 32.03 -12.39 16.14
C LYS A 283 32.21 -12.22 14.63
N ASN A 284 33.34 -12.64 14.06
CA ASN A 284 33.58 -12.70 12.62
C ASN A 284 32.57 -13.64 11.96
N LYS A 285 32.38 -14.87 12.45
CA LYS A 285 31.39 -15.81 11.94
C LYS A 285 29.96 -15.25 11.98
N LYS A 286 29.60 -14.48 13.02
CA LYS A 286 28.31 -13.78 13.09
C LYS A 286 28.19 -12.66 12.04
N LEU A 287 29.28 -11.95 11.73
CA LEU A 287 29.33 -10.94 10.68
C LEU A 287 29.33 -11.56 9.27
N GLU A 288 30.05 -12.65 9.05
CA GLU A 288 30.08 -13.45 7.82
C GLU A 288 28.69 -13.99 7.48
N ASN A 289 28.03 -14.65 8.44
CA ASN A 289 26.62 -15.07 8.31
C ASN A 289 25.73 -13.86 7.96
N ARG A 290 25.90 -12.72 8.65
CA ARG A 290 25.08 -11.53 8.40
C ARG A 290 25.33 -10.90 7.04
N ILE A 291 26.56 -10.99 6.52
CA ILE A 291 26.90 -10.57 5.16
C ILE A 291 26.23 -11.52 4.16
N GLN A 292 26.22 -12.84 4.41
CA GLN A 292 25.49 -13.79 3.56
C GLN A 292 23.98 -13.52 3.55
N ASP A 293 23.34 -13.31 4.72
CA ASP A 293 21.92 -12.90 4.79
C ASP A 293 21.65 -11.67 3.90
N LEU A 294 22.55 -10.68 3.93
CA LEU A 294 22.43 -9.44 3.18
C LEU A 294 22.72 -9.60 1.68
N LEU A 295 23.53 -10.59 1.29
CA LEU A 295 23.74 -10.96 -0.11
C LEU A 295 22.55 -11.73 -0.67
N ASP A 296 22.01 -12.69 0.08
CA ASP A 296 20.85 -13.51 -0.31
C ASP A 296 19.59 -12.64 -0.41
N THR A 297 19.34 -11.77 0.58
CA THR A 297 18.22 -10.81 0.53
C THR A 297 18.40 -9.78 -0.58
N LYS A 298 19.63 -9.29 -0.83
CA LYS A 298 19.91 -8.44 -2.01
C LYS A 298 19.60 -9.19 -3.30
N GLN A 299 20.02 -10.44 -3.45
CA GLN A 299 19.78 -11.25 -4.65
C GLN A 299 18.28 -11.42 -4.89
N ASN A 300 17.51 -11.77 -3.86
CA ASN A 300 16.06 -11.90 -3.92
C ASN A 300 15.40 -10.58 -4.36
N VAL A 301 15.75 -9.45 -3.73
CA VAL A 301 15.24 -8.12 -4.11
C VAL A 301 15.63 -7.75 -5.55
N THR A 302 16.85 -8.06 -6.01
CA THR A 302 17.21 -7.82 -7.41
C THR A 302 16.42 -8.68 -8.39
N SER A 303 16.07 -9.92 -8.03
CA SER A 303 15.20 -10.76 -8.87
C SER A 303 13.76 -10.26 -8.90
N GLU A 304 13.23 -9.78 -7.77
CA GLU A 304 11.91 -9.14 -7.68
C GLU A 304 11.86 -7.85 -8.51
N VAL A 305 12.89 -7.00 -8.43
CA VAL A 305 13.02 -5.78 -9.25
C VAL A 305 13.07 -6.11 -10.75
N VAL A 306 13.74 -7.20 -11.17
CA VAL A 306 13.71 -7.64 -12.58
C VAL A 306 12.31 -8.12 -12.98
N VAL A 307 11.62 -8.91 -12.16
CA VAL A 307 10.24 -9.36 -12.46
C VAL A 307 9.27 -8.18 -12.55
N LEU A 308 9.37 -7.21 -11.64
CA LEU A 308 8.55 -5.99 -11.67
C LEU A 308 8.92 -5.08 -12.85
N SER A 309 10.20 -5.00 -13.24
CA SER A 309 10.63 -4.28 -14.45
C SER A 309 10.02 -4.90 -15.71
N ASN A 310 10.07 -6.22 -15.83
CA ASN A 310 9.49 -6.93 -16.97
C ASN A 310 7.96 -6.75 -17.04
N LYS A 311 7.24 -6.89 -15.92
CA LYS A 311 5.77 -6.66 -15.92
C LYS A 311 5.40 -5.20 -16.16
N ASN A 312 6.23 -4.24 -15.76
CA ASN A 312 6.04 -2.83 -16.16
C ASN A 312 6.27 -2.63 -17.67
N GLU A 313 7.27 -3.30 -18.26
CA GLU A 313 7.49 -3.25 -19.71
C GLU A 313 6.33 -3.89 -20.50
N GLU A 314 5.82 -5.04 -20.04
CA GLU A 314 4.59 -5.65 -20.57
C GLU A 314 3.40 -4.68 -20.48
N LEU A 315 3.16 -4.05 -19.32
CA LEU A 315 2.06 -3.07 -19.15
C LEU A 315 2.23 -1.84 -20.05
N CYS A 316 3.47 -1.40 -20.31
CA CYS A 316 3.72 -0.34 -21.28
C CYS A 316 3.43 -0.79 -22.72
N GLN A 317 3.69 -2.05 -23.07
CA GLN A 317 3.32 -2.61 -24.38
C GLN A 317 1.79 -2.73 -24.51
N GLU A 318 1.11 -3.30 -23.51
CA GLU A 318 -0.36 -3.37 -23.42
C GLU A 318 -1.01 -1.97 -23.57
N LEU A 319 -0.45 -0.94 -22.92
CA LEU A 319 -0.95 0.44 -23.02
C LEU A 319 -0.74 1.05 -24.42
N ASN A 320 0.41 0.81 -25.07
CA ASN A 320 0.67 1.27 -26.44
C ASN A 320 -0.29 0.60 -27.45
N GLU A 321 -0.65 -0.67 -27.26
CA GLU A 321 -1.65 -1.35 -28.08
C GLU A 321 -3.05 -0.74 -27.91
N ILE A 322 -3.43 -0.39 -26.67
CA ILE A 322 -4.69 0.31 -26.36
C ILE A 322 -4.72 1.70 -27.02
N ASP A 323 -3.64 2.48 -26.95
CA ASP A 323 -3.54 3.80 -27.61
C ASP A 323 -3.62 3.68 -29.14
N HIS A 324 -2.98 2.67 -29.74
CA HIS A 324 -3.11 2.39 -31.17
C HIS A 324 -4.54 2.02 -31.57
N LEU A 325 -5.22 1.18 -30.78
CA LEU A 325 -6.61 0.79 -31.02
C LEU A 325 -7.57 1.99 -30.85
N ALA A 326 -7.34 2.84 -29.84
CA ALA A 326 -8.11 4.07 -29.61
C ALA A 326 -8.00 5.02 -30.81
N GLN A 327 -6.78 5.25 -31.32
CA GLN A 327 -6.57 6.08 -32.52
C GLN A 327 -7.18 5.46 -33.80
N GLN A 328 -7.24 4.12 -33.92
CA GLN A 328 -7.94 3.48 -35.04
C GLN A 328 -9.46 3.71 -34.94
N LEU A 329 -10.02 3.53 -33.75
CA LEU A 329 -11.46 3.74 -33.48
C LEU A 329 -11.85 5.20 -33.71
N GLU A 330 -11.02 6.16 -33.31
CA GLU A 330 -11.26 7.59 -33.54
C GLU A 330 -11.25 7.96 -35.03
N ARG A 331 -10.27 7.47 -35.80
CA ARG A 331 -10.25 7.64 -37.28
C ARG A 331 -11.46 6.98 -37.95
N HIS A 332 -11.87 5.79 -37.50
CA HIS A 332 -13.06 5.12 -38.03
C HIS A 332 -14.34 5.92 -37.74
N LYS A 333 -14.47 6.47 -36.53
CA LYS A 333 -15.58 7.36 -36.13
C LYS A 333 -15.60 8.63 -37.00
N GLU A 334 -14.46 9.24 -37.25
CA GLU A 334 -14.35 10.43 -38.11
C GLU A 334 -14.79 10.14 -39.55
N ILE A 335 -14.33 9.03 -40.14
CA ILE A 335 -14.75 8.58 -41.48
C ILE A 335 -16.26 8.31 -41.55
N VAL A 336 -16.84 7.66 -40.53
CA VAL A 336 -18.29 7.40 -40.47
C VAL A 336 -19.09 8.68 -40.34
N LEU A 337 -18.64 9.64 -39.53
CA LEU A 337 -19.28 10.97 -39.41
C LEU A 337 -19.20 11.75 -40.72
N GLU A 338 -18.02 11.82 -41.35
CA GLU A 338 -17.85 12.51 -42.65
C GLU A 338 -18.70 11.87 -43.76
N THR A 339 -18.92 10.54 -43.71
CA THR A 339 -19.81 9.83 -44.64
C THR A 339 -21.28 10.17 -44.37
N ALA A 340 -21.72 10.13 -43.11
CA ALA A 340 -23.08 10.48 -42.72
C ALA A 340 -23.42 11.95 -43.03
N ASP A 341 -22.49 12.89 -42.82
CA ASP A 341 -22.69 14.31 -43.17
C ASP A 341 -22.78 14.53 -44.69
N LYS A 342 -22.06 13.73 -45.51
CA LYS A 342 -22.23 13.73 -46.97
C LYS A 342 -23.61 13.22 -47.38
N GLU A 343 -24.03 12.06 -46.88
CA GLU A 343 -25.35 11.47 -47.16
C GLU A 343 -26.50 12.40 -46.74
N ILE A 344 -26.41 12.99 -45.54
CA ILE A 344 -27.36 14.00 -45.04
C ILE A 344 -27.33 15.26 -45.92
N GLY A 345 -26.16 15.68 -46.38
CA GLY A 345 -25.98 16.81 -47.30
C GLY A 345 -26.58 16.58 -48.68
N GLU A 346 -26.54 15.35 -49.20
CA GLU A 346 -27.17 14.97 -50.47
C GLU A 346 -28.68 14.80 -50.33
N ALA A 347 -29.15 14.17 -49.26
CA ALA A 347 -30.58 14.06 -48.93
C ALA A 347 -31.24 15.44 -48.80
N LYS A 348 -30.57 16.40 -48.13
CA LYS A 348 -31.04 17.81 -48.06
C LYS A 348 -31.18 18.43 -49.45
N LYS A 349 -30.20 18.26 -50.34
CA LYS A 349 -30.25 18.79 -51.72
C LYS A 349 -31.32 18.15 -52.60
N GLU A 350 -31.71 16.89 -52.35
CA GLU A 350 -32.86 16.26 -53.01
C GLU A 350 -34.17 16.82 -52.44
N ILE A 351 -34.30 16.95 -51.12
CA ILE A 351 -35.46 17.56 -50.47
C ILE A 351 -35.68 19.00 -50.96
N GLU A 352 -34.63 19.82 -51.03
CA GLU A 352 -34.69 21.19 -51.55
C GLU A 352 -35.19 21.22 -53.00
N ARG A 353 -34.64 20.38 -53.89
CA ARG A 353 -35.12 20.25 -55.28
C ARG A 353 -36.59 19.81 -55.35
N LYS A 354 -37.01 18.87 -54.52
CA LYS A 354 -38.42 18.41 -54.46
C LYS A 354 -39.35 19.48 -53.90
N VAL A 355 -38.90 20.32 -52.96
CA VAL A 355 -39.67 21.47 -52.47
C VAL A 355 -39.87 22.51 -53.59
N SER A 356 -38.84 22.81 -54.39
CA SER A 356 -38.99 23.69 -55.56
C SER A 356 -39.92 23.09 -56.62
N GLU A 357 -39.78 21.80 -56.96
CA GLU A 357 -40.69 21.12 -57.90
C GLU A 357 -42.15 21.15 -57.42
N ILE A 358 -42.38 21.00 -56.11
CA ILE A 358 -43.71 21.14 -55.49
C ILE A 358 -44.22 22.58 -55.59
N GLN A 359 -43.37 23.60 -55.44
CA GLN A 359 -43.75 25.01 -55.60
C GLN A 359 -44.14 25.31 -57.06
N ASP A 360 -43.34 24.89 -58.04
CA ASP A 360 -43.63 25.03 -59.47
C ASP A 360 -44.97 24.37 -59.85
N LEU A 361 -45.22 23.16 -59.35
CA LEU A 361 -46.47 22.44 -59.54
C LEU A 361 -47.66 23.12 -58.84
N GLN A 362 -47.47 23.70 -57.66
CA GLN A 362 -48.50 24.50 -56.98
C GLN A 362 -48.86 25.76 -57.78
N GLU A 363 -47.87 26.46 -58.35
CA GLU A 363 -48.12 27.60 -59.24
C GLU A 363 -48.80 27.20 -60.55
N MET A 364 -48.48 26.04 -61.12
CA MET A 364 -49.19 25.53 -62.29
C MET A 364 -50.65 25.21 -61.94
N ILE A 365 -50.90 24.61 -60.77
CA ILE A 365 -52.26 24.31 -60.28
C ILE A 365 -53.07 25.59 -60.02
N THR A 366 -52.48 26.66 -59.48
CA THR A 366 -53.20 27.94 -59.29
C THR A 366 -53.50 28.62 -60.63
N ARG A 367 -52.54 28.63 -61.58
CA ARG A 367 -52.75 29.10 -62.96
C ARG A 367 -53.89 28.35 -63.65
N LEU A 368 -53.83 27.02 -63.73
CA LEU A 368 -54.87 26.19 -64.35
C LEU A 368 -56.25 26.35 -63.69
N LYS A 369 -56.32 26.55 -62.36
CA LYS A 369 -57.58 26.88 -61.66
C LYS A 369 -58.15 28.23 -62.09
N SER A 370 -57.31 29.24 -62.30
CA SER A 370 -57.75 30.56 -62.77
C SER A 370 -58.19 30.57 -64.23
N GLU A 371 -57.54 29.76 -65.07
CA GLU A 371 -57.93 29.53 -66.48
C GLU A 371 -59.27 28.79 -66.55
N LEU A 372 -59.42 27.67 -65.82
CA LEU A 372 -60.67 26.91 -65.73
C LEU A 372 -61.83 27.80 -65.24
N GLY A 373 -61.62 28.59 -64.19
CA GLY A 373 -62.60 29.54 -63.66
C GLY A 373 -62.89 30.73 -64.59
N SER A 374 -62.09 30.94 -65.64
CA SER A 374 -62.35 31.92 -66.69
C SER A 374 -63.15 31.28 -67.84
N CYS A 375 -62.75 30.09 -68.30
CA CYS A 375 -63.50 29.31 -69.28
C CYS A 375 -64.90 28.90 -68.79
N GLN A 376 -65.08 28.67 -67.48
CA GLN A 376 -66.40 28.46 -66.88
C GLN A 376 -67.30 29.70 -67.07
N LYS A 377 -66.82 30.90 -66.74
CA LYS A 377 -67.57 32.16 -66.93
C LYS A 377 -67.85 32.49 -68.39
N GLU A 378 -66.96 32.12 -69.29
CA GLU A 378 -67.18 32.26 -70.74
C GLU A 378 -68.26 31.27 -71.22
N ASN A 379 -68.22 30.03 -70.77
CA ASN A 379 -69.23 29.02 -71.08
C ASN A 379 -70.60 29.38 -70.48
N GLU A 380 -70.65 29.93 -69.26
CA GLU A 380 -71.86 30.49 -68.65
C GLU A 380 -72.49 31.57 -69.55
N ARG A 381 -71.71 32.59 -69.93
CA ARG A 381 -72.16 33.65 -70.86
C ARG A 381 -72.63 33.13 -72.22
N LEU A 382 -71.92 32.15 -72.79
CA LEU A 382 -72.31 31.55 -74.07
C LEU A 382 -73.59 30.73 -73.96
N ASN A 383 -73.87 30.12 -72.80
CA ASN A 383 -75.16 29.47 -72.55
C ASN A 383 -76.29 30.49 -72.30
N GLU A 384 -76.01 31.61 -71.63
CA GLU A 384 -76.97 32.74 -71.50
C GLU A 384 -77.32 33.34 -72.87
N GLU A 385 -76.34 33.61 -73.73
CA GLU A 385 -76.56 34.10 -75.09
C GLU A 385 -77.32 33.06 -75.94
N LEU A 386 -76.93 31.78 -75.87
CA LEU A 386 -77.64 30.71 -76.59
C LEU A 386 -79.09 30.58 -76.12
N PHE A 387 -79.35 30.69 -74.81
CA PHE A 387 -80.70 30.67 -74.25
C PHE A 387 -81.54 31.84 -74.79
N ALA A 388 -81.00 33.06 -74.76
CA ALA A 388 -81.66 34.23 -75.35
C ALA A 388 -81.92 34.05 -76.85
N LYS A 389 -81.00 33.44 -77.61
CA LYS A 389 -81.19 33.13 -79.04
C LYS A 389 -82.22 32.01 -79.28
N THR A 390 -82.41 31.06 -78.36
CA THR A 390 -83.54 30.12 -78.43
C THR A 390 -84.88 30.77 -78.13
N ASP A 391 -84.94 31.76 -77.23
CA ASP A 391 -86.17 32.51 -76.96
C ASP A 391 -86.53 33.43 -78.13
N GLU A 392 -85.58 34.20 -78.67
CA GLU A 392 -85.73 34.96 -79.93
C GLU A 392 -86.26 34.06 -81.05
N LYS A 393 -85.70 32.85 -81.21
CA LYS A 393 -86.16 31.87 -82.20
C LYS A 393 -87.60 31.42 -81.93
N GLY A 394 -87.97 31.13 -80.68
CA GLY A 394 -89.34 30.74 -80.31
C GLY A 394 -90.36 31.83 -80.60
N ASN A 395 -90.01 33.09 -80.31
CA ASN A 395 -90.83 34.26 -80.64
C ASN A 395 -90.98 34.47 -82.16
N LEU A 396 -89.91 34.24 -82.93
CA LEU A 396 -89.96 34.26 -84.40
C LEU A 396 -90.79 33.09 -84.98
N GLU A 397 -90.74 31.90 -84.39
CA GLU A 397 -91.57 30.76 -84.78
C GLU A 397 -93.05 31.01 -84.47
N LEU A 398 -93.38 31.66 -83.34
CA LEU A 398 -94.74 32.13 -83.04
C LEU A 398 -95.23 33.15 -84.08
N LEU A 399 -94.43 34.16 -84.42
CA LEU A 399 -94.78 35.17 -85.43
C LEU A 399 -94.93 34.56 -86.83
N LEU A 400 -94.07 33.61 -87.21
CA LEU A 400 -94.17 32.91 -88.50
C LEU A 400 -95.44 32.08 -88.56
N ASN A 401 -95.83 31.40 -87.48
CA ASN A 401 -97.11 30.68 -87.41
C ASN A 401 -98.32 31.62 -87.52
N GLN A 402 -98.29 32.82 -86.91
CA GLN A 402 -99.34 33.84 -87.08
C GLN A 402 -99.43 34.31 -88.54
N LEU A 403 -98.30 34.63 -89.18
CA LEU A 403 -98.25 35.03 -90.59
C LEU A 403 -98.71 33.90 -91.53
N GLN A 404 -98.44 32.63 -91.20
CA GLN A 404 -98.93 31.47 -91.94
C GLN A 404 -100.46 31.33 -91.83
N GLN A 405 -101.05 31.59 -90.66
CA GLN A 405 -102.52 31.61 -90.48
C GLN A 405 -103.18 32.78 -91.24
N GLU A 406 -102.62 33.98 -91.18
CA GLU A 406 -103.11 35.12 -91.97
C GLU A 406 -102.99 34.85 -93.48
N LYS A 407 -101.89 34.24 -93.92
CA LYS A 407 -101.73 33.79 -95.31
C LYS A 407 -102.83 32.78 -95.69
N GLN A 408 -103.15 31.81 -94.85
CA GLN A 408 -104.26 30.86 -95.11
C GLN A 408 -105.60 31.59 -95.24
N ARG A 409 -105.95 32.46 -94.28
CA ARG A 409 -107.17 33.30 -94.33
C ARG A 409 -107.26 34.15 -95.61
N LEU A 410 -106.15 34.74 -96.03
CA LEU A 410 -106.08 35.51 -97.27
C LEU A 410 -106.21 34.62 -98.52
N THR A 411 -105.66 33.41 -98.50
CA THR A 411 -105.77 32.41 -99.58
C THR A 411 -107.22 31.96 -99.73
N GLU A 412 -107.87 31.55 -98.64
CA GLU A 412 -109.30 31.22 -98.58
C GLU A 412 -110.18 32.38 -99.07
N LYS A 413 -109.80 33.63 -98.76
CA LYS A 413 -110.50 34.83 -99.21
C LYS A 413 -110.34 35.06 -100.72
N THR A 414 -109.17 34.82 -101.31
CA THR A 414 -108.97 34.86 -102.77
C THR A 414 -109.74 33.73 -103.46
N GLU A 415 -109.69 32.49 -102.97
CA GLU A 415 -110.47 31.37 -103.53
C GLU A 415 -112.00 31.64 -103.49
N ASN A 416 -112.49 32.31 -102.44
CA ASN A 416 -113.88 32.77 -102.37
C ASN A 416 -114.21 33.85 -103.42
N LEU A 417 -113.27 34.74 -103.74
CA LEU A 417 -113.44 35.75 -104.78
C LEU A 417 -113.40 35.13 -106.18
N GLU A 418 -112.43 34.24 -106.46
CA GLU A 418 -112.36 33.50 -107.72
C GLU A 418 -113.60 32.63 -107.97
N ARG A 419 -114.26 32.12 -106.92
CA ARG A 419 -115.53 31.39 -107.07
C ARG A 419 -116.66 32.31 -107.51
N LYS A 420 -116.77 33.52 -106.91
CA LYS A 420 -117.74 34.53 -107.33
C LYS A 420 -117.46 35.06 -108.75
N GLU A 421 -116.19 35.23 -109.10
CA GLU A 421 -115.78 35.60 -110.46
C GLU A 421 -116.22 34.52 -111.47
N ARG A 422 -115.99 33.24 -111.17
CA ARG A 422 -116.50 32.12 -111.98
C ARG A 422 -118.04 32.09 -112.07
N GLU A 423 -118.75 32.39 -111.00
CA GLU A 423 -120.22 32.53 -111.02
C GLU A 423 -120.68 33.68 -111.94
N PHE A 424 -120.03 34.86 -111.89
CA PHE A 424 -120.34 35.97 -112.80
C PHE A 424 -119.99 35.66 -114.26
N VAL A 425 -118.88 34.97 -114.53
CA VAL A 425 -118.52 34.54 -115.90
C VAL A 425 -119.57 33.58 -116.48
N LEU A 426 -120.02 32.59 -115.70
CA LEU A 426 -121.07 31.65 -116.12
C LEU A 426 -122.42 32.35 -116.36
N GLU A 427 -122.73 33.41 -115.62
CA GLU A 427 -123.95 34.21 -115.85
C GLU A 427 -123.85 35.07 -117.13
N ILE A 428 -122.68 35.63 -117.42
CA ILE A 428 -122.39 36.31 -118.69
C ILE A 428 -122.48 35.34 -119.88
N GLU A 429 -122.05 34.09 -119.72
CA GLU A 429 -122.20 33.05 -120.75
C GLU A 429 -123.67 32.60 -120.93
N ARG A 430 -124.48 32.57 -119.87
CA ARG A 430 -125.94 32.37 -120.00
C ARG A 430 -126.59 33.50 -120.81
N MET A 431 -126.29 34.76 -120.50
CA MET A 431 -126.83 35.91 -121.24
C MET A 431 -126.42 35.95 -122.72
N ARG A 432 -125.37 35.23 -123.12
CA ARG A 432 -124.94 35.07 -124.53
C ARG A 432 -125.74 34.04 -125.33
N LEU A 433 -126.49 33.15 -124.69
CA LEU A 433 -127.14 32.01 -125.38
C LEU A 433 -128.58 32.28 -125.82
N ASP A 434 -129.34 33.11 -125.10
CA ASP A 434 -130.78 33.27 -125.36
C ASP A 434 -131.14 34.34 -126.43
N TYR A 435 -130.23 35.26 -126.77
CA TYR A 435 -130.50 36.37 -127.72
C TYR A 435 -129.33 36.67 -128.67
N GLY A 436 -129.33 36.03 -129.85
CA GLY A 436 -128.25 36.17 -130.85
C GLY A 436 -128.55 37.15 -131.99
N ILE A 437 -127.64 38.11 -132.23
CA ILE A 437 -127.52 38.92 -133.45
C ILE A 437 -126.02 39.04 -133.83
N ALA A 438 -125.72 39.19 -135.12
CA ALA A 438 -124.36 39.19 -135.70
C ALA A 438 -123.73 40.59 -135.87
N LEU A 439 -122.68 40.69 -136.72
CA LEU A 439 -121.72 41.78 -136.96
C LEU A 439 -120.53 41.81 -135.96
N GLY A 440 -119.30 42.14 -136.37
CA GLY A 440 -118.78 42.38 -137.73
C GLY A 440 -117.31 42.88 -137.72
N ASP A 441 -116.57 42.71 -138.81
CA ASP A 441 -115.11 42.93 -138.85
C ASP A 441 -114.66 44.40 -138.69
N LYS A 442 -113.55 44.62 -137.94
CA LYS A 442 -112.40 45.48 -138.31
C LYS A 442 -111.25 45.46 -137.29
N SER A 443 -110.03 45.63 -137.81
CA SER A 443 -108.76 45.93 -137.10
C SER A 443 -108.34 47.40 -137.41
N PRO A 444 -107.18 47.96 -136.95
CA PRO A 444 -106.05 47.38 -136.20
C PRO A 444 -105.41 48.26 -135.08
N SER A 445 -104.30 47.74 -134.49
CA SER A 445 -103.12 48.47 -133.96
C SER A 445 -103.02 48.84 -132.45
N ARG A 446 -101.81 49.34 -132.11
CA ARG A 446 -101.26 49.78 -130.80
C ARG A 446 -101.14 48.77 -129.66
N LEU A 447 -102.11 47.89 -129.40
CA LEU A 447 -102.03 47.00 -128.22
C LEU A 447 -100.88 45.99 -128.31
N ASP A 448 -100.67 45.40 -129.48
CA ASP A 448 -99.65 44.37 -129.74
C ASP A 448 -98.21 44.89 -129.52
N ALA A 449 -97.94 46.15 -129.87
CA ALA A 449 -96.66 46.80 -129.60
C ALA A 449 -96.46 47.06 -128.09
N PHE A 450 -97.53 47.37 -127.36
CA PHE A 450 -97.47 47.58 -125.90
C PHE A 450 -97.24 46.27 -125.15
N VAL A 451 -97.89 45.17 -125.59
CA VAL A 451 -97.58 43.82 -125.11
C VAL A 451 -96.11 43.50 -125.34
N ARG A 452 -95.57 43.77 -126.54
CA ARG A 452 -94.14 43.55 -126.82
C ARG A 452 -93.21 44.31 -125.89
N THR A 453 -93.47 45.59 -125.61
CA THR A 453 -92.69 46.35 -124.60
C THR A 453 -92.84 45.77 -123.19
N LEU A 454 -94.03 45.30 -122.78
CA LEU A 454 -94.21 44.64 -121.48
C LEU A 454 -93.52 43.27 -121.40
N GLU A 455 -93.37 42.56 -122.52
CA GLU A 455 -92.58 41.33 -122.60
C GLU A 455 -91.07 41.60 -122.56
N ASP A 456 -90.61 42.63 -123.27
CA ASP A 456 -89.21 43.08 -123.23
C ASP A 456 -88.85 43.62 -121.82
N ASP A 457 -89.75 44.35 -121.14
CA ASP A 457 -89.63 44.78 -119.74
C ASP A 457 -89.65 43.59 -118.77
N ARG A 458 -90.58 42.64 -118.94
CA ARG A 458 -90.62 41.40 -118.15
C ARG A 458 -89.29 40.65 -118.25
N ASP A 459 -88.74 40.51 -119.45
CA ASP A 459 -87.53 39.75 -119.66
C ASP A 459 -86.25 40.58 -119.41
N TYR A 460 -86.34 41.92 -119.36
CA TYR A 460 -85.37 42.80 -118.70
C TYR A 460 -85.35 42.53 -117.19
N TYR A 461 -86.50 42.63 -116.50
CA TYR A 461 -86.56 42.39 -115.06
C TYR A 461 -86.24 40.94 -114.66
N LYS A 462 -86.52 39.92 -115.49
CA LYS A 462 -85.98 38.57 -115.27
C LYS A 462 -84.46 38.53 -115.35
N ARG A 463 -83.84 39.22 -116.31
CA ARG A 463 -82.37 39.28 -116.44
C ARG A 463 -81.75 40.06 -115.28
N GLU A 464 -82.38 41.13 -114.83
CA GLU A 464 -81.96 41.90 -113.65
C GLU A 464 -82.08 41.05 -112.37
N LEU A 465 -83.18 40.30 -112.20
CA LEU A 465 -83.37 39.39 -111.06
C LEU A 465 -82.35 38.24 -111.11
N ASP A 466 -82.08 37.65 -112.29
CA ASP A 466 -81.07 36.60 -112.47
C ASP A 466 -79.62 37.13 -112.35
N TYR A 467 -79.38 38.43 -112.58
CA TYR A 467 -78.12 39.13 -112.30
C TYR A 467 -77.94 39.38 -110.79
N LEU A 468 -78.94 39.96 -110.12
CA LEU A 468 -78.98 40.15 -108.67
C LEU A 468 -78.88 38.82 -107.92
N GLN A 469 -79.55 37.77 -108.41
CA GLN A 469 -79.49 36.43 -107.83
C GLN A 469 -78.14 35.73 -108.08
N LYS A 470 -77.36 36.14 -109.09
CA LYS A 470 -75.94 35.75 -109.24
C LYS A 470 -75.03 36.56 -108.31
N MET A 471 -75.28 37.85 -108.09
CA MET A 471 -74.54 38.65 -107.09
C MET A 471 -74.76 38.12 -105.66
N VAL A 472 -76.01 37.80 -105.29
CA VAL A 472 -76.35 37.21 -103.98
C VAL A 472 -75.77 35.80 -103.80
N LYS A 473 -75.56 35.04 -104.89
CA LYS A 473 -74.86 33.74 -104.86
C LYS A 473 -73.33 33.84 -104.73
N LEU A 474 -72.75 35.04 -104.62
CA LEU A 474 -71.29 35.26 -104.54
C LEU A 474 -70.77 35.84 -103.20
N ARG A 475 -71.62 35.90 -102.17
CA ARG A 475 -71.24 35.96 -100.74
C ARG A 475 -72.25 35.11 -99.96
N PRO A 476 -71.81 34.22 -99.04
CA PRO A 476 -71.23 34.71 -97.79
C PRO A 476 -70.04 33.91 -97.21
N SER A 477 -69.34 34.55 -96.28
CA SER A 477 -68.71 33.89 -95.12
C SER A 477 -69.62 34.11 -93.90
N PRO A 478 -69.58 33.28 -92.82
CA PRO A 478 -68.79 32.05 -92.64
C PRO A 478 -69.63 30.82 -92.19
N SER A 479 -68.92 29.71 -91.93
CA SER A 479 -69.31 28.58 -91.06
C SER A 479 -70.04 27.35 -91.66
N ARG A 480 -69.64 26.19 -91.11
CA ARG A 480 -70.19 24.82 -91.18
C ARG A 480 -70.07 23.96 -92.45
N ARG A 481 -69.28 22.89 -92.26
CA ARG A 481 -69.30 21.53 -92.88
C ARG A 481 -68.61 21.29 -94.23
N THR A 482 -67.69 20.32 -94.23
CA THR A 482 -67.67 19.23 -95.23
C THR A 482 -67.38 17.88 -94.56
N VAL A 483 -68.34 16.98 -94.70
CA VAL A 483 -68.41 15.54 -94.37
C VAL A 483 -69.47 15.05 -95.38
N GLU A 484 -69.34 13.99 -96.18
CA GLU A 484 -68.51 12.77 -96.12
C GLU A 484 -68.42 12.14 -97.54
N LYS A 485 -67.33 11.45 -97.91
CA LYS A 485 -67.33 10.32 -98.88
C LYS A 485 -66.06 9.46 -98.74
N VAL A 486 -66.09 8.12 -98.87
CA VAL A 486 -67.13 7.13 -98.52
C VAL A 486 -66.50 5.72 -98.52
N LYS A 487 -66.86 4.85 -97.54
CA LYS A 487 -66.48 3.40 -97.44
C LYS A 487 -64.96 3.16 -97.22
N PHE A 488 -64.49 2.04 -96.66
CA PHE A 488 -65.12 0.73 -96.36
C PHE A 488 -64.50 0.09 -95.09
N LEU A 489 -65.31 -0.63 -94.29
CA LEU A 489 -65.01 -1.46 -93.09
C LEU A 489 -63.94 -0.96 -92.06
N LEU A 490 -64.26 -0.72 -90.78
CA LEU A 490 -64.56 -1.74 -89.73
C LEU A 490 -63.56 -2.91 -89.61
N ARG A 491 -62.56 -2.79 -88.71
CA ARG A 491 -62.35 -3.65 -87.51
C ARG A 491 -60.86 -3.73 -87.09
N SER A 492 -60.61 -3.68 -85.78
CA SER A 492 -59.30 -3.86 -85.09
C SER A 492 -58.26 -2.75 -85.37
N THR A 493 -57.77 -1.93 -84.43
CA THR A 493 -57.10 -2.23 -83.14
C THR A 493 -55.90 -3.18 -83.24
N PHE A 494 -54.84 -2.78 -83.95
CA PHE A 494 -53.46 -3.28 -83.74
C PHE A 494 -52.39 -2.32 -84.29
N LEU A 495 -51.12 -2.53 -83.92
CA LEU A 495 -49.89 -2.02 -84.59
C LEU A 495 -49.54 -0.50 -84.57
N VAL A 496 -49.81 0.22 -83.47
CA VAL A 496 -48.98 1.41 -83.10
C VAL A 496 -48.51 1.40 -81.64
N LEU A 497 -49.15 0.63 -80.75
CA LEU A 497 -48.93 0.67 -79.29
C LEU A 497 -47.98 -0.42 -78.72
N ILE A 498 -47.06 -0.97 -79.53
CA ILE A 498 -46.10 -1.99 -79.07
C ILE A 498 -44.66 -1.65 -79.48
N PHE A 499 -44.16 -0.47 -79.07
CA PHE A 499 -42.71 -0.21 -78.98
C PHE A 499 -42.32 0.93 -78.00
N PRO A 500 -42.94 1.00 -76.80
CA PRO A 500 -42.07 1.18 -75.63
C PRO A 500 -42.39 0.28 -74.42
N MET A 501 -43.48 -0.51 -74.46
CA MET A 501 -43.98 -1.21 -73.26
C MET A 501 -43.02 -2.28 -72.70
N PHE A 502 -42.18 -2.88 -73.55
CA PHE A 502 -41.13 -3.83 -73.12
C PHE A 502 -39.94 -3.18 -72.40
N SER A 503 -39.75 -1.86 -72.52
CA SER A 503 -38.74 -1.14 -71.74
C SER A 503 -39.22 -0.90 -70.31
N LEU A 504 -40.45 -0.42 -70.13
CA LEU A 504 -41.04 -0.12 -68.82
C LEU A 504 -41.24 -1.38 -67.96
N ALA A 505 -41.64 -2.52 -68.54
CA ALA A 505 -41.76 -3.77 -67.78
C ALA A 505 -40.41 -4.26 -67.25
N ASN A 506 -39.36 -4.25 -68.08
CA ASN A 506 -38.01 -4.64 -67.64
C ASN A 506 -37.39 -3.62 -66.68
N LEU A 507 -37.64 -2.32 -66.86
CA LEU A 507 -37.15 -1.29 -65.94
C LEU A 507 -37.82 -1.39 -64.57
N ASN A 508 -39.14 -1.65 -64.51
CA ASN A 508 -39.86 -1.79 -63.25
C ASN A 508 -39.53 -3.11 -62.53
N ILE A 509 -39.30 -4.21 -63.26
CA ILE A 509 -38.79 -5.47 -62.68
C ILE A 509 -37.36 -5.28 -62.16
N ASN A 510 -36.47 -4.64 -62.90
CA ASN A 510 -35.11 -4.34 -62.40
C ASN A 510 -35.16 -3.39 -61.20
N LEU A 511 -35.99 -2.35 -61.22
CA LEU A 511 -36.15 -1.41 -60.12
C LEU A 511 -36.65 -2.11 -58.84
N LEU A 512 -37.65 -2.98 -58.97
CA LEU A 512 -38.16 -3.79 -57.87
C LEU A 512 -37.12 -4.78 -57.34
N ILE A 513 -36.33 -5.42 -58.23
CA ILE A 513 -35.22 -6.30 -57.85
C ILE A 513 -34.10 -5.51 -57.16
N THR A 514 -33.78 -4.29 -57.60
CA THR A 514 -32.80 -3.44 -56.91
C THR A 514 -33.32 -2.96 -55.56
N PHE A 515 -34.60 -2.59 -55.45
CA PHE A 515 -35.20 -2.15 -54.19
C PHE A 515 -35.25 -3.29 -53.17
N GLN A 516 -35.73 -4.47 -53.57
CA GLN A 516 -35.66 -5.68 -52.74
C GLN A 516 -34.22 -6.13 -52.45
N SER A 517 -33.26 -5.85 -53.35
CA SER A 517 -31.83 -6.08 -53.09
C SER A 517 -31.29 -5.12 -52.02
N GLU A 518 -31.75 -3.88 -51.96
CA GLU A 518 -31.35 -2.91 -50.93
C GLU A 518 -32.05 -3.15 -49.59
N GLU A 519 -33.34 -3.51 -49.59
CA GLU A 519 -34.04 -3.99 -48.39
C GLU A 519 -33.36 -5.26 -47.83
N LEU A 520 -33.01 -6.24 -48.67
CA LEU A 520 -32.26 -7.43 -48.26
C LEU A 520 -30.85 -7.11 -47.75
N LYS A 521 -30.20 -6.04 -48.26
CA LYS A 521 -28.91 -5.55 -47.74
C LYS A 521 -29.09 -4.83 -46.39
N SER A 522 -30.13 -4.03 -46.21
CA SER A 522 -30.45 -3.38 -44.92
C SER A 522 -30.74 -4.43 -43.85
N ILE A 523 -31.69 -5.34 -44.12
CA ILE A 523 -32.04 -6.46 -43.23
C ILE A 523 -30.83 -7.35 -42.97
N THR A 524 -29.92 -7.51 -43.93
CA THR A 524 -28.63 -8.21 -43.73
C THR A 524 -27.71 -7.46 -42.76
N ARG A 525 -27.51 -6.14 -42.94
CA ARG A 525 -26.73 -5.30 -42.03
C ARG A 525 -27.32 -5.30 -40.63
N GLU A 526 -28.62 -5.04 -40.49
CA GLU A 526 -29.36 -5.05 -39.22
C GLU A 526 -29.22 -6.41 -38.52
N ARG A 527 -29.34 -7.52 -39.26
CA ARG A 527 -29.12 -8.89 -38.74
C ARG A 527 -27.68 -9.10 -38.27
N ASP A 528 -26.68 -8.62 -39.00
CA ASP A 528 -25.27 -8.77 -38.66
C ASP A 528 -24.83 -7.82 -37.53
N GLU A 529 -25.47 -6.65 -37.41
CA GLU A 529 -25.34 -5.72 -36.28
C GLU A 529 -25.98 -6.29 -35.01
N LEU A 530 -27.21 -6.81 -35.08
CA LEU A 530 -27.87 -7.50 -33.97
C LEU A 530 -27.08 -8.73 -33.53
N ARG A 531 -26.47 -9.45 -34.47
CA ARG A 531 -25.54 -10.56 -34.18
C ARG A 531 -24.27 -10.06 -33.49
N SER A 532 -23.68 -8.95 -33.96
CA SER A 532 -22.54 -8.29 -33.32
C SER A 532 -22.85 -7.79 -31.90
N VAL A 533 -24.09 -7.34 -31.66
CA VAL A 533 -24.61 -6.99 -30.32
C VAL A 533 -24.76 -8.24 -29.45
N LEU A 534 -25.29 -9.34 -29.98
CA LEU A 534 -25.38 -10.63 -29.28
C LEU A 534 -24.00 -11.17 -28.90
N ASP A 535 -23.04 -11.20 -29.82
CA ASP A 535 -21.63 -11.57 -29.57
C ASP A 535 -21.02 -10.74 -28.42
N ARG A 536 -21.34 -9.44 -28.33
CA ARG A 536 -20.89 -8.58 -27.22
C ARG A 536 -21.57 -8.94 -25.90
N PHE A 537 -22.88 -9.19 -25.90
CA PHE A 537 -23.60 -9.64 -24.71
C PHE A 537 -23.14 -11.02 -24.22
N GLU A 538 -22.84 -11.96 -25.12
CA GLU A 538 -22.33 -13.29 -24.77
C GLU A 538 -20.93 -13.18 -24.14
N LYS A 539 -20.02 -12.39 -24.72
CA LYS A 539 -18.70 -12.11 -24.13
C LYS A 539 -18.80 -11.48 -22.74
N HIS A 540 -19.64 -10.46 -22.58
CA HIS A 540 -19.87 -9.80 -21.29
C HIS A 540 -20.53 -10.74 -20.26
N MET A 541 -21.38 -11.68 -20.70
CA MET A 541 -21.96 -12.71 -19.83
C MET A 541 -20.94 -13.79 -19.42
N ILE A 542 -20.01 -14.17 -20.31
CA ILE A 542 -18.87 -15.04 -19.97
C ILE A 542 -17.95 -14.34 -18.96
N GLU A 543 -17.69 -13.04 -19.12
CA GLU A 543 -16.91 -12.22 -18.20
C GLU A 543 -17.59 -12.14 -16.82
N ILE A 544 -18.89 -11.83 -16.75
CA ILE A 544 -19.67 -11.86 -15.50
C ILE A 544 -19.59 -13.25 -14.84
N GLN A 545 -19.72 -14.34 -15.60
CA GLN A 545 -19.58 -15.71 -15.06
C GLN A 545 -18.17 -15.99 -14.54
N SER A 546 -17.12 -15.43 -15.15
CA SER A 546 -15.75 -15.52 -14.67
C SER A 546 -15.57 -14.76 -13.36
N ASN A 547 -16.04 -13.52 -13.30
CA ASN A 547 -15.96 -12.66 -12.13
C ASN A 547 -16.75 -13.24 -10.94
N VAL A 548 -17.94 -13.82 -11.17
CA VAL A 548 -18.71 -14.55 -10.15
C VAL A 548 -17.95 -15.78 -9.63
N LYS A 549 -17.27 -16.55 -10.49
CA LYS A 549 -16.44 -17.69 -10.05
C LYS A 549 -15.25 -17.22 -9.20
N LEU A 550 -14.57 -16.15 -9.60
CA LEU A 550 -13.44 -15.58 -8.87
C LEU A 550 -13.88 -15.07 -7.49
N LEU A 551 -14.93 -14.24 -7.42
CA LEU A 551 -15.49 -13.74 -6.16
C LEU A 551 -16.00 -14.87 -5.25
N THR A 552 -16.51 -15.97 -5.83
CA THR A 552 -16.90 -17.17 -5.06
C THR A 552 -15.67 -17.84 -4.43
N ALA A 553 -14.57 -17.99 -5.19
CA ALA A 553 -13.33 -18.56 -4.69
C ALA A 553 -12.66 -17.66 -3.63
N GLU A 554 -12.70 -16.34 -3.80
CA GLU A 554 -12.22 -15.38 -2.80
C GLU A 554 -13.04 -15.42 -1.51
N ARG A 555 -14.37 -15.44 -1.61
CA ARG A 555 -15.29 -15.63 -0.47
C ARG A 555 -14.94 -16.91 0.30
N ASP A 556 -14.74 -18.02 -0.41
CA ASP A 556 -14.49 -19.31 0.24
C ASP A 556 -13.09 -19.39 0.86
N ARG A 557 -12.09 -18.75 0.25
CA ARG A 557 -10.77 -18.52 0.87
C ARG A 557 -10.87 -17.64 2.12
N LEU A 558 -11.69 -16.60 2.11
CA LEU A 558 -11.92 -15.72 3.25
C LEU A 558 -12.64 -16.45 4.39
N ASN A 559 -13.62 -17.31 4.07
CA ASN A 559 -14.31 -18.18 5.04
C ASN A 559 -13.33 -19.14 5.73
N VAL A 560 -12.41 -19.76 4.99
CA VAL A 560 -11.37 -20.63 5.56
C VAL A 560 -10.41 -19.84 6.47
N LEU A 561 -10.01 -18.63 6.07
CA LEU A 561 -9.18 -17.75 6.91
C LEU A 561 -9.91 -17.33 8.20
N HIS A 562 -11.20 -17.00 8.11
CA HIS A 562 -12.03 -16.64 9.26
C HIS A 562 -12.19 -17.81 10.25
N TYR A 563 -12.44 -19.02 9.74
CA TYR A 563 -12.48 -20.25 10.55
C TYR A 563 -11.14 -20.52 11.27
N ASN A 564 -10.02 -20.39 10.55
CA ASN A 564 -8.69 -20.57 11.13
C ASN A 564 -8.37 -19.51 12.19
N PHE A 565 -8.79 -18.26 11.99
CA PHE A 565 -8.66 -17.19 12.98
C PHE A 565 -9.46 -17.48 14.25
N LEU A 566 -10.74 -17.88 14.11
CA LEU A 566 -11.59 -18.29 15.24
C LEU A 566 -10.97 -19.46 16.03
N LYS A 567 -10.43 -20.47 15.32
CA LYS A 567 -9.75 -21.59 15.94
C LYS A 567 -8.52 -21.13 16.74
N SER A 568 -7.62 -20.36 16.13
CA SER A 568 -6.43 -19.83 16.79
C SER A 568 -6.77 -18.95 18.01
N GLN A 569 -7.82 -18.12 17.91
CA GLN A 569 -8.30 -17.32 19.03
C GLN A 569 -8.88 -18.19 20.17
N SER A 570 -9.53 -19.32 19.85
CA SER A 570 -10.01 -20.28 20.85
C SER A 570 -8.86 -21.01 21.56
N GLU A 571 -7.79 -21.36 20.85
CA GLU A 571 -6.58 -21.98 21.37
C GLU A 571 -5.79 -21.02 22.26
N LEU A 572 -5.62 -19.75 21.83
CA LEU A 572 -5.01 -18.68 22.63
C LEU A 572 -5.80 -18.44 23.92
N ASN A 573 -7.13 -18.46 23.85
CA ASN A 573 -8.01 -18.39 25.03
C ASN A 573 -8.03 -19.69 25.87
N ARG A 574 -7.49 -20.82 25.37
CA ARG A 574 -7.22 -22.03 26.17
C ARG A 574 -5.90 -21.87 26.91
N MET A 575 -4.81 -21.52 26.21
CA MET A 575 -3.49 -21.24 26.80
C MET A 575 -3.56 -20.17 27.91
N ARG A 576 -4.37 -19.12 27.72
CA ARG A 576 -4.60 -18.08 28.75
C ARG A 576 -5.33 -18.58 30.01
N ARG A 577 -6.12 -19.65 29.93
CA ARG A 577 -6.74 -20.29 31.09
C ARG A 577 -5.76 -21.25 31.77
N GLU A 578 -5.05 -22.05 30.99
CA GLU A 578 -3.96 -22.93 31.47
C GLU A 578 -2.90 -22.15 32.25
N ALA A 579 -2.41 -21.03 31.70
CA ALA A 579 -1.46 -20.14 32.37
C ALA A 579 -2.01 -19.51 33.67
N LYS A 580 -3.32 -19.17 33.73
CA LYS A 580 -3.96 -18.68 34.95
C LYS A 580 -4.05 -19.77 36.03
N HIS A 581 -4.39 -21.01 35.65
CA HIS A 581 -4.39 -22.12 36.59
C HIS A 581 -2.98 -22.41 37.10
N SER A 582 -1.96 -22.41 36.22
CA SER A 582 -0.55 -22.57 36.63
C SER A 582 -0.09 -21.51 37.63
N LEU A 583 -0.50 -20.25 37.44
CA LEU A 583 -0.16 -19.16 38.36
C LEU A 583 -0.84 -19.34 39.73
N VAL A 584 -2.11 -19.76 39.76
CA VAL A 584 -2.83 -20.06 41.01
C VAL A 584 -2.18 -21.23 41.75
N SER A 585 -1.81 -22.30 41.05
CA SER A 585 -1.08 -23.44 41.62
C SER A 585 0.31 -23.04 42.15
N GLN A 586 0.98 -22.08 41.51
CA GLN A 586 2.24 -21.54 42.03
C GLN A 586 2.02 -20.75 43.33
N SER A 587 1.01 -19.86 43.39
CA SER A 587 0.72 -19.10 44.62
C SER A 587 0.35 -20.00 45.80
N THR A 588 -0.40 -21.09 45.59
CA THR A 588 -0.70 -22.03 46.69
C THR A 588 0.54 -22.76 47.20
N ILE A 589 1.50 -23.09 46.32
CA ILE A 589 2.78 -23.70 46.72
C ILE A 589 3.66 -22.69 47.48
N GLU A 590 3.60 -21.40 47.13
CA GLU A 590 4.32 -20.34 47.84
C GLU A 590 3.69 -20.08 49.23
N GLU A 591 2.36 -20.14 49.36
CA GLU A 591 1.65 -20.08 50.65
C GLU A 591 1.97 -21.30 51.54
N GLU A 592 1.91 -22.54 51.01
CA GLU A 592 2.28 -23.76 51.75
C GLU A 592 3.75 -23.74 52.23
N ARG A 593 4.67 -23.26 51.38
CA ARG A 593 6.08 -23.08 51.74
C ARG A 593 6.24 -22.07 52.89
N ASP A 594 5.55 -20.95 52.84
CA ASP A 594 5.72 -19.89 53.83
C ASP A 594 5.09 -20.25 55.18
N ILE A 595 4.01 -21.05 55.18
CA ILE A 595 3.47 -21.71 56.39
C ILE A 595 4.52 -22.67 56.99
N ALA A 596 5.10 -23.56 56.18
CA ALA A 596 6.14 -24.49 56.65
C ALA A 596 7.39 -23.75 57.19
N LEU A 597 7.73 -22.59 56.62
CA LEU A 597 8.79 -21.71 57.13
C LEU A 597 8.41 -20.99 58.44
N THR A 598 7.12 -20.75 58.73
CA THR A 598 6.71 -20.28 60.06
C THR A 598 6.73 -21.39 61.10
N ASP A 599 6.25 -22.59 60.76
CA ASP A 599 6.28 -23.74 61.67
C ASP A 599 7.71 -24.13 62.04
N PHE A 600 8.63 -24.15 61.07
CA PHE A 600 10.05 -24.42 61.32
C PHE A 600 10.70 -23.38 62.26
N LYS A 601 10.29 -22.10 62.18
CA LYS A 601 10.76 -21.05 63.11
C LYS A 601 10.19 -21.24 64.53
N ILE A 602 8.94 -21.69 64.65
CA ILE A 602 8.33 -22.02 65.94
C ILE A 602 9.09 -23.18 66.59
N VAL A 603 9.32 -24.27 65.85
CA VAL A 603 10.09 -25.44 66.32
C VAL A 603 11.53 -25.07 66.70
N LEU A 604 12.17 -24.14 65.97
CA LEU A 604 13.48 -23.59 66.35
C LEU A 604 13.42 -22.83 67.68
N ALA A 605 12.45 -21.93 67.87
CA ALA A 605 12.30 -21.17 69.11
C ALA A 605 11.93 -22.08 70.30
N GLU A 606 11.14 -23.13 70.09
CA GLU A 606 10.86 -24.16 71.10
C GLU A 606 12.13 -24.94 71.46
N LYS A 607 12.94 -25.35 70.47
CA LYS A 607 14.24 -26.00 70.69
C LYS A 607 15.21 -25.10 71.46
N GLU A 608 15.32 -23.82 71.10
CA GLU A 608 16.15 -22.85 71.82
C GLU A 608 15.67 -22.67 73.26
N SER A 609 14.35 -22.58 73.49
CA SER A 609 13.78 -22.51 74.83
C SER A 609 13.90 -23.81 75.63
N LEU A 610 14.06 -24.96 74.98
CA LEU A 610 14.37 -26.24 75.63
C LEU A 610 15.86 -26.36 75.97
N GLU A 611 16.76 -25.88 75.10
CA GLU A 611 18.20 -25.80 75.36
C GLU A 611 18.56 -24.77 76.45
N GLU A 612 17.78 -23.70 76.58
CA GLU A 612 17.90 -22.74 77.69
C GLU A 612 17.42 -23.34 79.03
N LYS A 613 16.35 -24.16 79.02
CA LYS A 613 15.85 -24.90 80.19
C LYS A 613 16.71 -26.11 80.59
N LEU A 614 17.73 -26.46 79.81
CA LEU A 614 18.66 -27.57 80.09
C LEU A 614 20.02 -27.11 80.65
N LYS A 615 20.15 -25.83 80.99
CA LYS A 615 21.34 -25.19 81.59
C LYS A 615 21.07 -24.78 83.04
#